data_AF-A0A2X4WT47-F1
#
_entry.id   AF-A0A2X4WT47-F1
#
_cell.length_a   1.000
_cell.length_b   1.000
_cell.length_c   1.000
_cell.angle_alpha   90.00
_cell.angle_beta   90.00
_cell.angle_gamma   90.00
#
_symmetry.space_group_name_H-M   'P 1'
#
loop_
_entity.id
_entity.type
_entity.pdbx_description
1 polymer ?
#
loop_
_entity_poly.entity_id
_entity_poly.type
_entity_poly.pdbx_seq_one_letter_code
_entity_poly.pdbx_strand_id
1 'polypeptide(L)'
;MHVAASKPEFVKPEDVSADVVEKEYQVQLDIAMQSGKPKEIAEKMVEGRMKKFTGEVSLTGQPFVMEPSKSVGQLLKEHNADVTGFIRFEVGEGIEKVETDFAAEVAAMSRQS
;
A
#
# COMPACT_ATOMS: atom_id res chain seq x y z
N MET A 1 -13.88 -8.10 5.73
CA MET A 1 -13.66 -6.86 6.52
C MET A 1 -12.24 -6.34 6.38
N HIS A 2 -11.21 -7.14 6.68
CA HIS A 2 -9.80 -6.72 6.57
C HIS A 2 -9.46 -6.07 5.22
N VAL A 3 -9.74 -6.75 4.10
CA VAL A 3 -9.48 -6.23 2.74
C VAL A 3 -10.08 -4.84 2.52
N ALA A 4 -11.29 -4.58 3.01
CA ALA A 4 -11.95 -3.28 2.83
C ALA A 4 -11.20 -2.15 3.56
N ALA A 5 -10.64 -2.44 4.74
CA ALA A 5 -9.95 -1.48 5.59
C ALA A 5 -8.47 -1.28 5.22
N SER A 6 -7.75 -2.37 4.90
CA SER A 6 -6.28 -2.38 4.73
C SER A 6 -5.82 -2.34 3.28
N LYS A 7 -6.75 -2.40 2.31
CA LYS A 7 -6.51 -2.23 0.87
C LYS A 7 -5.29 -3.03 0.33
N PRO A 8 -5.13 -4.34 0.64
CA PRO A 8 -4.09 -5.14 -0.01
C PRO A 8 -4.30 -5.16 -1.51
N GLU A 9 -3.22 -5.19 -2.28
CA GLU A 9 -3.23 -5.28 -3.74
C GLU A 9 -2.99 -6.72 -4.22
N PHE A 10 -2.25 -7.50 -3.42
CA PHE A 10 -1.89 -8.88 -3.70
C PHE A 10 -2.42 -9.83 -2.62
N VAL A 11 -2.55 -11.13 -2.94
CA VAL A 11 -2.89 -12.12 -1.91
C VAL A 11 -1.66 -12.44 -1.08
N LYS A 12 -0.54 -12.80 -1.74
CA LYS A 12 0.71 -13.22 -1.10
C LYS A 12 1.87 -12.30 -1.50
N PRO A 13 2.91 -12.16 -0.66
CA PRO A 13 4.10 -11.36 -0.99
C PRO A 13 4.78 -11.81 -2.29
N GLU A 14 4.73 -13.10 -2.58
CA GLU A 14 5.27 -13.72 -3.80
C GLU A 14 4.46 -13.41 -5.07
N ASP A 15 3.24 -12.90 -4.96
CA ASP A 15 2.42 -12.51 -6.11
C ASP A 15 2.82 -11.13 -6.68
N VAL A 16 3.65 -10.37 -5.94
CA VAL A 16 4.14 -9.06 -6.40
C VAL A 16 5.08 -9.26 -7.58
N SER A 17 4.76 -8.66 -8.72
CA SER A 17 5.56 -8.82 -9.93
C SER A 17 7.02 -8.41 -9.72
N ALA A 18 7.96 -9.19 -10.28
CA ALA A 18 9.39 -8.91 -10.18
C ALA A 18 9.76 -7.51 -10.69
N ASP A 19 9.07 -7.01 -11.72
CA ASP A 19 9.28 -5.67 -12.26
C ASP A 19 8.95 -4.56 -11.26
N VAL A 20 7.90 -4.74 -10.45
CA VAL A 20 7.53 -3.78 -9.39
C VAL A 20 8.52 -3.85 -8.24
N VAL A 21 8.92 -5.06 -7.84
CA VAL A 21 9.93 -5.25 -6.78
C VAL A 21 11.26 -4.62 -7.18
N GLU A 22 11.71 -4.83 -8.42
CA GLU A 22 12.97 -4.27 -8.92
C GLU A 22 12.90 -2.73 -9.01
N LYS A 23 11.82 -2.18 -9.53
CA LYS A 23 11.62 -0.72 -9.58
C LYS A 23 11.68 -0.10 -8.19
N GLU A 24 10.95 -0.67 -7.23
CA GLU A 24 10.95 -0.17 -5.85
C GLU A 24 12.32 -0.37 -5.19
N TYR A 25 13.02 -1.48 -5.47
CA TYR A 25 14.37 -1.72 -4.99
C TYR A 25 15.33 -0.61 -5.44
N GLN A 26 15.31 -0.24 -6.72
CA GLN A 26 16.16 0.83 -7.25
C GLN A 26 15.83 2.18 -6.61
N VAL A 27 14.54 2.51 -6.44
CA VAL A 27 14.11 3.74 -5.75
C VAL A 27 14.63 3.78 -4.31
N GLN A 28 14.49 2.68 -3.56
CA GLN A 28 14.96 2.59 -2.18
C GLN A 28 16.49 2.63 -2.07
N LEU A 29 17.20 2.04 -3.05
CA LEU A 29 18.65 2.07 -3.14
C LEU A 29 19.15 3.50 -3.38
N ASP A 30 18.55 4.23 -4.31
CA ASP A 30 18.90 5.61 -4.58
C ASP A 30 18.71 6.49 -3.33
N ILE A 31 17.58 6.33 -2.63
CA ILE A 31 17.31 7.02 -1.36
C ILE A 31 18.37 6.67 -0.31
N ALA A 32 18.74 5.39 -0.19
CA ALA A 32 19.73 4.94 0.79
C ALA A 32 21.14 5.46 0.46
N MET A 33 21.52 5.47 -0.81
CA MET A 33 22.82 5.96 -1.27
C MET A 33 22.95 7.49 -1.10
N GLN A 34 21.88 8.25 -1.38
CA GLN A 34 21.83 9.69 -1.14
C GLN A 34 21.99 10.06 0.34
N SER A 35 21.65 9.15 1.27
CA SER A 35 21.85 9.35 2.71
C SER A 35 23.31 9.21 3.17
N GLY A 36 24.26 8.99 2.25
CA GLY A 36 25.69 8.91 2.53
C GLY A 36 26.14 7.58 3.14
N LYS A 37 25.31 6.53 3.06
CA LYS A 37 25.63 5.21 3.61
C LYS A 37 26.54 4.43 2.66
N PRO A 38 27.48 3.62 3.18
CA PRO A 38 28.24 2.67 2.38
C PRO A 38 27.32 1.73 1.61
N LYS A 39 27.70 1.37 0.37
CA LYS A 39 26.89 0.55 -0.55
C LYS A 39 26.37 -0.74 0.09
N GLU A 40 27.23 -1.49 0.80
CA GLU A 40 26.83 -2.74 1.45
C GLU A 40 25.79 -2.55 2.58
N ILE A 41 25.85 -1.42 3.28
CA ILE A 41 24.86 -1.08 4.33
C ILE A 41 23.56 -0.65 3.66
N ALA A 42 23.64 0.14 2.60
CA ALA A 42 22.48 0.55 1.82
C ALA A 42 21.73 -0.67 1.25
N GLU A 43 22.43 -1.62 0.62
CA GLU A 43 21.83 -2.83 0.06
C GLU A 43 21.13 -3.69 1.13
N LYS A 44 21.78 -3.94 2.28
CA LYS A 44 21.14 -4.69 3.39
C LYS A 44 19.91 -3.97 3.96
N MET A 45 19.95 -2.65 4.03
CA MET A 45 18.81 -1.86 4.47
C MET A 45 17.65 -1.96 3.48
N VAL A 46 17.94 -1.87 2.18
CA VAL A 46 16.93 -1.98 1.13
C VAL A 46 16.32 -3.38 1.11
N GLU A 47 17.09 -4.44 1.30
CA GLU A 47 16.55 -5.81 1.38
C GLU A 47 15.49 -5.94 2.48
N GLY A 48 15.76 -5.39 3.67
CA GLY A 48 14.79 -5.36 4.78
C GLY A 48 13.55 -4.53 4.45
N ARG A 49 13.72 -3.40 3.75
CA ARG A 49 12.60 -2.57 3.28
C ARG A 49 11.77 -3.28 2.23
N MET A 50 12.39 -4.04 1.32
CA MET A 50 11.67 -4.77 0.29
C MET A 50 10.83 -5.90 0.86
N LYS A 51 11.34 -6.62 1.86
CA LYS A 51 10.53 -7.61 2.61
C LYS A 51 9.33 -6.98 3.30
N LYS A 52 9.51 -5.77 3.83
CA LYS A 52 8.43 -5.00 4.44
C LYS A 52 7.42 -4.54 3.37
N PHE A 53 7.89 -3.99 2.26
CA PHE A 53 7.06 -3.53 1.16
C PHE A 53 6.14 -4.64 0.64
N THR A 54 6.70 -5.80 0.27
CA THR A 54 5.89 -6.92 -0.24
C THR A 54 4.92 -7.46 0.82
N GLY A 55 5.27 -7.38 2.10
CA GLY A 55 4.37 -7.69 3.21
C GLY A 55 3.24 -6.67 3.41
N GLU A 56 3.51 -5.38 3.23
CA GLU A 56 2.51 -4.31 3.39
C GLU A 56 1.49 -4.30 2.25
N VAL A 57 1.88 -4.65 1.02
CA VAL A 57 0.97 -4.66 -0.14
C VAL A 57 0.22 -5.99 -0.33
N SER A 58 0.58 -7.04 0.43
CA SER A 58 -0.05 -8.36 0.33
C SER A 58 -0.95 -8.69 1.52
N LEU A 59 -2.10 -9.31 1.26
CA LEU A 59 -3.07 -9.70 2.26
C LEU A 59 -2.44 -10.55 3.36
N THR A 60 -1.69 -11.60 3.02
CA THR A 60 -1.13 -12.52 4.02
C THR A 60 0.01 -11.91 4.86
N GLY A 61 0.65 -10.86 4.35
CA GLY A 61 1.71 -10.12 5.04
C GLY A 61 1.18 -9.07 6.02
N GLN A 62 -0.03 -8.57 5.80
CA GLN A 62 -0.63 -7.50 6.59
C GLN A 62 -1.03 -7.96 8.02
N PRO A 63 -0.90 -7.08 9.03
CA PRO A 63 -1.42 -7.33 10.38
C PRO A 63 -2.96 -7.39 10.35
N PHE A 64 -3.54 -8.39 11.00
CA PHE A 64 -4.98 -8.58 10.98
C PHE A 64 -5.71 -7.47 11.74
N VAL A 65 -6.70 -6.84 11.10
CA VAL A 65 -7.38 -5.64 11.67
C VAL A 65 -8.12 -5.88 12.98
N MET A 66 -8.54 -7.12 13.25
CA MET A 66 -9.21 -7.47 14.51
C MET A 66 -8.21 -7.93 15.58
N GLU A 67 -7.00 -8.32 15.17
CA GLU A 67 -5.94 -8.79 16.07
C GLU A 67 -4.56 -8.45 15.46
N PRO A 68 -4.08 -7.20 15.60
CA PRO A 68 -2.89 -6.72 14.88
C PRO A 68 -1.57 -7.37 15.32
N SER A 69 -1.58 -8.19 16.38
CA SER A 69 -0.43 -8.96 16.85
C SER A 69 -0.07 -10.12 15.92
N LYS A 70 -1.01 -10.56 15.06
CA LYS A 70 -0.78 -11.60 14.06
C LYS A 70 -1.07 -11.09 12.65
N SER A 71 -0.42 -11.68 11.66
CA SER A 71 -0.75 -11.40 10.25
C SER A 71 -1.97 -12.20 9.81
N VAL A 72 -2.61 -11.77 8.71
CA VAL A 72 -3.69 -12.57 8.10
C VAL A 72 -3.17 -13.93 7.65
N GLY A 73 -1.92 -14.03 7.19
CA GLY A 73 -1.29 -15.30 6.84
C GLY A 73 -1.15 -16.25 8.03
N GLN A 74 -0.83 -15.73 9.23
CA GLN A 74 -0.81 -16.53 10.46
C GLN A 74 -2.20 -17.00 10.84
N LEU A 75 -3.20 -16.11 10.79
CA LEU A 75 -4.61 -16.46 11.01
C LEU A 75 -5.08 -17.58 10.07
N LEU A 76 -4.80 -17.46 8.77
CA LEU A 76 -5.18 -18.48 7.78
C LEU A 76 -4.55 -19.84 8.09
N LYS A 77 -3.28 -19.86 8.49
CA LYS A 77 -2.58 -21.09 8.91
C LYS A 77 -3.19 -21.71 10.16
N GLU A 78 -3.54 -20.93 11.17
CA GLU A 78 -4.23 -21.39 12.39
C GLU A 78 -5.56 -22.10 12.07
N HIS A 79 -6.23 -21.67 11.00
CA HIS A 79 -7.50 -22.23 10.54
C HIS A 79 -7.37 -23.24 9.38
N ASN A 80 -6.14 -23.60 8.99
CA ASN A 80 -5.86 -24.50 7.87
C ASN A 80 -6.60 -24.08 6.57
N ALA A 81 -6.62 -22.78 6.31
CA ALA A 81 -7.31 -22.15 5.19
C ALA A 81 -6.32 -21.38 4.30
N ASP A 82 -6.74 -21.08 3.07
CA ASP A 82 -6.02 -20.20 2.14
C ASP A 82 -7.01 -19.26 1.44
N VAL A 83 -6.51 -18.15 0.91
CA VAL A 83 -7.30 -17.18 0.13
C VAL A 83 -6.91 -17.34 -1.34
N THR A 84 -7.90 -17.56 -2.21
CA THR A 84 -7.67 -17.73 -3.65
C THR A 84 -7.69 -16.41 -4.42
N GLY A 85 -8.34 -15.37 -3.87
CA GLY A 85 -8.43 -14.06 -4.49
C GLY A 85 -9.41 -13.15 -3.76
N PHE A 86 -9.36 -11.85 -4.07
CA PHE A 86 -10.32 -10.87 -3.61
C PHE A 86 -10.49 -9.76 -4.65
N ILE A 87 -11.60 -9.04 -4.57
CA ILE A 87 -11.84 -7.81 -5.34
C ILE A 87 -12.36 -6.78 -4.35
N ARG A 88 -11.83 -5.56 -4.42
CA ARG A 88 -12.25 -4.43 -3.60
C ARG A 88 -12.58 -3.27 -4.53
N PHE A 89 -13.77 -2.70 -4.38
CA PHE A 89 -14.15 -1.45 -5.05
C PHE A 89 -14.37 -0.35 -4.01
N GLU A 90 -13.97 0.86 -4.35
CA GLU A 90 -14.22 2.06 -3.57
C GLU A 90 -14.89 3.12 -4.47
N VAL A 91 -15.97 3.74 -3.97
CA VAL A 91 -16.68 4.77 -4.74
C VAL A 91 -15.75 5.97 -4.94
N GLY A 92 -15.58 6.40 -6.19
CA GLY A 92 -14.70 7.52 -6.53
C GLY A 92 -13.22 7.13 -6.73
N GLU A 93 -12.88 5.85 -6.68
CA GLU A 93 -11.53 5.38 -6.97
C GLU A 93 -11.12 5.80 -8.40
N GLY A 94 -10.00 6.52 -8.52
CA GLY A 94 -9.51 7.06 -9.79
C GLY A 94 -10.26 8.29 -10.33
N ILE A 95 -11.22 8.84 -9.58
CA ILE A 95 -11.95 10.06 -9.97
C ILE A 95 -11.35 11.26 -9.24
N GLU A 96 -10.94 12.29 -9.98
CA GLU A 96 -10.49 13.56 -9.39
C GLU A 96 -11.63 14.19 -8.59
N LYS A 97 -11.41 14.38 -7.29
CA LYS A 97 -12.37 15.06 -6.43
C LYS A 97 -12.26 16.56 -6.67
N VAL A 98 -13.23 17.11 -7.41
CA VAL A 98 -13.35 18.56 -7.58
C VAL A 98 -13.63 19.20 -6.22
N GLU A 99 -12.70 20.03 -5.75
CA GLU A 99 -12.91 20.84 -4.55
C GLU A 99 -13.65 22.13 -4.94
N THR A 100 -14.82 22.33 -4.33
CA THR A 100 -15.68 23.49 -4.59
C THR A 100 -15.71 24.39 -3.36
N ASP A 101 -15.43 25.68 -3.56
CA ASP A 101 -15.60 26.71 -2.53
C ASP A 101 -16.96 27.40 -2.69
N PHE A 102 -17.89 26.99 -1.83
CA PHE A 102 -19.25 27.53 -1.82
C PHE A 102 -19.30 29.06 -1.64
N ALA A 103 -18.39 29.64 -0.84
CA ALA A 103 -18.37 31.09 -0.62
C ALA A 103 -17.91 31.85 -1.88
N ALA A 104 -16.90 31.32 -2.57
CA ALA A 104 -16.44 31.86 -3.84
C ALA A 104 -17.52 31.78 -4.94
N GLU A 105 -18.25 30.67 -5.00
CA GLU A 105 -19.37 30.49 -5.94
C GLU A 105 -20.50 31.50 -5.71
N VAL A 106 -20.93 31.69 -4.45
CA VAL A 106 -21.95 32.67 -4.09
C VAL A 106 -21.50 34.11 -4.42
N ALA A 107 -20.23 34.44 -4.15
CA ALA A 107 -19.67 35.75 -4.46
C ALA A 107 -19.50 36.00 -5.96
N ALA A 108 -19.33 34.95 -6.77
CA ALA A 108 -19.27 35.05 -8.24
C ALA A 108 -20.66 35.28 -8.84
N MET A 109 -21.70 34.60 -8.35
CA MET A 109 -23.08 34.78 -8.81
C MET A 109 -23.65 36.16 -8.46
N SER A 110 -23.31 36.69 -7.28
CA SER A 110 -23.80 38.00 -6.79
C SER A 110 -23.19 39.19 -7.53
N ARG A 111 -22.04 39.01 -8.20
CA ARG A 111 -21.37 40.07 -8.99
C ARG A 111 -21.91 40.20 -10.42
N GLN A 112 -22.78 39.28 -10.84
CA GLN A 112 -23.40 39.27 -12.18
C GLN A 112 -24.82 39.85 -12.19
N SER A 113 -25.35 40.24 -11.01
CA SER A 113 -26.61 40.97 -10.85
C SER A 113 -26.36 42.47 -10.69
#